data_AF-A0A535JJG7-F1
#
_entry.id   AF-A0A535JJG7-F1
#
_cell.length_a   1.000
_cell.length_b   1.000
_cell.length_c   1.000
_cell.angle_alpha   90.00
_cell.angle_beta   90.00
_cell.angle_gamma   90.00
#
_symmetry.space_group_name_H-M   'P 1'
#
loop_
_entity.id
_entity.type
_entity.pdbx_description
1 polymer ?
#
loop_
_entity_poly.entity_id
_entity_poly.type
_entity_poly.pdbx_seq_one_letter_code
_entity_poly.pdbx_strand_id
1 'polypeptide(L)'
;MSGVLNAVFRPLFVGVVVVQGIHVFEHIVQLVQVFVLGIPDDKALGLLGYVFQFQGTEEWLHLVFNLTYLTALLLLVRPLRGVTPDLVPRWAYAAFMFGVALEGWHNVEHAVIISNVLRNGGCPCPGIGDVALGITDTVLHFFYNLVAYSATVPAFIYYITRTRPAARLHVELATR
;
A
#
# COMPACT_ATOMS: atom_id res chain seq x y z
N MET A 1 -8.29 3.60 -25.09
CA MET A 1 -7.46 4.59 -24.36
C MET A 1 -6.49 5.21 -25.35
N SER A 2 -6.26 6.53 -25.30
CA SER A 2 -5.11 7.10 -26.01
C SER A 2 -3.85 6.33 -25.57
N GLY A 3 -2.94 6.02 -26.50
CA GLY A 3 -1.73 5.26 -26.17
C GLY A 3 -0.96 5.85 -24.98
N VAL A 4 -1.01 7.18 -24.85
CA VAL A 4 -0.40 7.96 -23.77
C VAL A 4 -0.98 7.65 -22.38
N LEU A 5 -2.31 7.60 -22.23
CA LEU A 5 -2.93 7.31 -20.93
C LEU A 5 -2.58 5.91 -20.44
N ASN A 6 -2.51 4.94 -21.35
CA ASN A 6 -2.10 3.57 -20.99
C ASN A 6 -0.61 3.48 -20.66
N ALA A 7 0.24 4.27 -21.34
CA ALA A 7 1.69 4.31 -21.11
C ALA A 7 2.06 4.83 -19.72
N VAL A 8 1.22 5.65 -19.08
CA VAL A 8 1.44 6.17 -17.72
C VAL A 8 0.66 5.37 -16.67
N PHE A 9 -0.61 5.07 -16.94
CA PHE A 9 -1.49 4.43 -15.97
C PHE A 9 -1.05 3.01 -15.62
N ARG A 10 -0.63 2.23 -16.62
CA ARG A 10 -0.18 0.85 -16.40
C ARG A 10 1.08 0.77 -15.52
N PRO A 11 2.20 1.47 -15.80
CA PRO A 11 3.36 1.39 -14.93
C PRO A 11 3.09 1.97 -13.54
N LEU A 12 2.25 3.01 -13.41
CA LEU A 12 1.80 3.49 -12.09
C LEU A 12 1.12 2.37 -11.31
N PHE A 13 0.12 1.69 -11.89
CA PHE A 13 -0.62 0.67 -11.17
C PHE A 13 0.26 -0.55 -10.83
N VAL A 14 1.17 -0.93 -11.74
CA VAL A 14 2.19 -1.96 -11.45
C VAL A 14 3.08 -1.52 -10.29
N GLY A 15 3.58 -0.29 -10.31
CA GLY A 15 4.41 0.27 -9.25
C GLY A 15 3.71 0.26 -7.90
N VAL A 16 2.45 0.72 -7.85
CA VAL A 16 1.59 0.68 -6.65
C VAL A 16 1.52 -0.73 -6.06
N VAL A 17 1.23 -1.74 -6.88
CA VAL A 17 1.11 -3.13 -6.39
C VAL A 17 2.46 -3.69 -5.95
N VAL A 18 3.53 -3.46 -6.71
CA VAL A 18 4.86 -4.00 -6.37
C VAL A 18 5.41 -3.35 -5.10
N VAL A 19 5.38 -2.03 -5.03
CA VAL A 19 5.92 -1.27 -3.90
C VAL A 19 5.12 -1.53 -2.62
N GLN A 20 3.79 -1.56 -2.70
CA GLN A 20 2.97 -1.94 -1.54
C GLN A 20 3.20 -3.40 -1.13
N GLY A 21 3.37 -4.31 -2.08
CA GLY A 21 3.69 -5.71 -1.78
C GLY A 21 5.01 -5.86 -1.02
N ILE A 22 6.03 -5.07 -1.38
CA ILE A 22 7.29 -5.00 -0.64
C ILE A 22 7.07 -4.45 0.76
N HIS A 23 6.23 -3.42 0.92
CA HIS A 23 5.94 -2.86 2.23
C HIS A 23 5.14 -3.82 3.13
N VAL A 24 4.19 -4.58 2.58
CA VAL A 24 3.54 -5.67 3.34
C VAL A 24 4.57 -6.71 3.78
N PHE A 25 5.53 -7.04 2.90
CA PHE A 25 6.62 -7.95 3.26
C PHE A 25 7.51 -7.41 4.38
N GLU A 26 7.80 -6.11 4.39
CA GLU A 26 8.47 -5.43 5.51
C GLU A 26 7.75 -5.68 6.83
N HIS A 27 6.43 -5.48 6.87
CA HIS A 27 5.60 -5.75 8.06
C HIS A 27 5.59 -7.23 8.46
N ILE A 28 5.66 -8.16 7.50
CA ILE A 28 5.86 -9.58 7.81
C ILE A 28 7.19 -9.81 8.52
N VAL A 29 8.26 -9.14 8.08
CA VAL A 29 9.57 -9.23 8.74
C VAL A 29 9.49 -8.70 10.17
N GLN A 30 8.78 -7.59 10.41
CA GLN A 30 8.56 -7.06 11.76
C GLN A 30 7.81 -8.06 12.65
N LEU A 31 6.74 -8.69 12.15
CA LEU A 31 6.04 -9.74 12.88
C LEU A 31 6.94 -10.93 13.19
N VAL A 32 7.82 -11.33 12.26
CA VAL A 32 8.81 -12.39 12.51
C VAL A 32 9.81 -11.96 13.59
N GLN A 33 10.29 -10.72 13.55
CA GLN A 33 11.19 -10.18 14.58
C GLN A 33 10.54 -10.26 15.97
N VAL A 34 9.28 -9.84 16.09
CA VAL A 34 8.54 -9.88 17.36
C VAL A 34 8.25 -11.31 17.81
N PHE A 35 7.50 -12.06 17.00
CA PHE A 35 6.89 -13.32 17.44
C PHE A 35 7.81 -14.55 17.31
N VAL A 36 8.82 -14.50 16.45
CA VAL A 36 9.75 -15.62 16.22
C VAL A 36 11.11 -15.36 16.85
N LEU A 37 11.64 -14.14 16.71
CA LEU A 37 12.98 -13.79 17.23
C LEU A 37 12.94 -13.17 18.63
N GLY A 38 11.75 -12.83 19.15
CA GLY A 38 11.59 -12.25 20.49
C GLY A 38 12.16 -10.83 20.61
N ILE A 39 12.30 -10.12 19.49
CA ILE A 39 12.71 -8.72 19.48
C ILE A 39 11.53 -7.88 20.02
N PRO A 40 11.75 -6.98 20.99
CA PRO A 40 10.69 -6.09 21.47
C PRO A 40 10.05 -5.29 20.31
N ASP A 41 8.74 -5.05 20.35
CA ASP A 41 8.01 -4.30 19.31
C ASP A 41 8.70 -2.97 18.97
N ASP A 42 9.14 -2.21 19.98
CA ASP A 42 9.81 -0.91 19.80
C ASP A 42 11.23 -1.00 19.20
N LYS A 43 11.67 -2.21 18.83
CA LYS A 43 12.97 -2.51 18.21
C LYS A 43 12.83 -3.37 16.94
N ALA A 44 11.62 -3.82 16.62
CA ALA A 44 11.31 -4.64 15.45
C ALA A 44 11.08 -3.75 14.22
N LEU A 45 12.16 -3.17 13.70
CA LEU A 45 12.12 -2.12 12.66
C LEU A 45 12.16 -2.65 11.21
N GLY A 46 11.82 -3.92 11.00
CA GLY A 46 11.82 -4.52 9.67
C GLY A 46 13.23 -4.60 9.06
N LEU A 47 13.38 -4.21 7.80
CA LEU A 47 14.64 -4.13 7.06
C LEU A 47 15.10 -2.67 6.88
N LEU A 48 14.22 -1.82 6.35
CA LEU A 48 14.44 -0.42 6.03
C LEU A 48 14.35 0.47 7.26
N GLY A 49 13.56 0.12 8.28
CA GLY A 49 13.44 0.92 9.49
C GLY A 49 14.77 1.07 10.24
N TYR A 50 15.66 0.07 10.18
CA TYR A 50 17.03 0.19 10.72
C TYR A 50 17.89 1.23 9.98
N VAL A 51 17.59 1.53 8.71
CA VAL A 51 18.30 2.53 7.91
C VAL A 51 17.66 3.92 8.06
N PHE A 52 16.33 3.97 8.13
CA PHE A 52 15.55 5.22 8.14
C PHE A 52 14.87 5.49 9.49
N GLN A 53 15.63 5.39 10.58
CA GLN A 53 15.16 5.59 11.97
C GLN A 53 15.25 7.06 12.44
N PHE A 54 14.60 7.99 11.75
CA PHE A 54 14.62 9.40 12.14
C PHE A 54 13.99 9.60 13.54
N GLN A 55 14.68 10.33 14.42
CA GLN A 55 14.31 10.46 15.84
C GLN A 55 14.25 9.12 16.61
N GLY A 56 15.01 8.11 16.17
CA GLY A 56 15.08 6.81 16.84
C GLY A 56 13.87 5.90 16.60
N THR A 57 13.06 6.22 15.60
CA THR A 57 11.88 5.43 15.21
C THR A 57 11.73 5.40 13.69
N GLU A 58 11.04 4.38 13.17
CA GLU A 58 10.74 4.22 11.74
C GLU A 58 9.45 4.93 11.30
N GLU A 59 8.72 5.56 12.21
CA GLU A 59 7.41 6.19 11.92
C GLU A 59 7.46 7.21 10.78
N TRP A 60 8.57 7.92 10.62
CA TRP A 60 8.74 8.85 9.50
C TRP A 60 8.83 8.15 8.15
N LEU A 61 9.47 6.97 8.11
CA LEU A 61 9.52 6.13 6.91
C LEU A 61 8.09 5.71 6.55
N HIS A 62 7.33 5.23 7.52
CA HIS A 62 5.95 4.79 7.30
C HIS A 62 5.03 5.94 6.88
N LEU A 63 5.06 7.09 7.55
CA LEU A 63 4.24 8.24 7.14
C LEU A 63 4.53 8.68 5.70
N VAL A 64 5.81 8.79 5.31
CA VAL A 64 6.17 9.19 3.94
C VAL A 64 5.73 8.15 2.93
N PHE A 65 5.90 6.87 3.24
CA PHE A 65 5.46 5.76 2.40
C PHE A 65 3.93 5.81 2.20
N ASN A 66 3.16 5.90 3.27
CA ASN A 66 1.70 5.86 3.26
C ASN A 66 1.10 7.07 2.55
N LEU A 67 1.68 8.27 2.74
CA LEU A 67 1.26 9.47 1.99
C LEU A 67 1.50 9.30 0.48
N THR A 68 2.65 8.72 0.12
CA THR A 68 2.99 8.44 -1.29
C THR A 68 2.05 7.40 -1.87
N TYR A 69 1.78 6.32 -1.13
CA TYR A 69 0.90 5.24 -1.55
C TYR A 69 -0.56 5.73 -1.70
N LEU A 70 -1.09 6.45 -0.71
CA LEU A 70 -2.43 7.07 -0.78
C LEU A 70 -2.55 8.00 -1.99
N THR A 71 -1.54 8.84 -2.22
CA THR A 71 -1.51 9.74 -3.39
C THR A 71 -1.57 8.94 -4.69
N ALA A 72 -0.78 7.87 -4.80
CA ALA A 72 -0.78 7.01 -5.97
C ALA A 72 -2.13 6.29 -6.16
N LEU A 73 -2.77 5.80 -5.10
CA LEU A 73 -4.11 5.22 -5.16
C LEU A 73 -5.15 6.26 -5.63
N LEU A 74 -5.12 7.49 -5.10
CA LEU A 74 -6.02 8.57 -5.51
C LEU A 74 -5.86 8.92 -6.99
N LEU A 75 -4.63 8.88 -7.52
CA LEU A 75 -4.37 9.05 -8.95
C LEU A 75 -4.96 7.92 -9.80
N LEU A 76 -5.17 6.72 -9.24
CA LEU A 76 -5.78 5.59 -9.93
C LEU A 76 -7.33 5.63 -9.94
N VAL A 77 -7.96 6.38 -9.03
CA VAL A 77 -9.43 6.46 -8.89
C VAL A 77 -10.11 6.91 -10.20
N ARG A 78 -9.69 8.07 -10.73
CA ARG A 78 -10.33 8.68 -11.91
C ARG A 78 -10.20 7.80 -13.17
N PRO A 79 -9.03 7.26 -13.51
CA PRO A 79 -8.92 6.38 -14.67
C PRO A 79 -9.76 5.10 -14.52
N LEU A 80 -9.75 4.45 -13.35
CA LEU A 80 -10.46 3.19 -13.12
C LEU A 80 -11.97 3.29 -13.35
N ARG A 81 -12.59 4.40 -12.92
CA ARG A 81 -14.05 4.58 -13.06
C ARG A 81 -14.48 5.53 -14.18
N GLY A 82 -13.67 6.53 -14.50
CA GLY A 82 -14.01 7.55 -15.50
C GLY A 82 -13.56 7.20 -16.91
N VAL A 83 -12.40 6.55 -17.06
CA VAL A 83 -11.79 6.29 -18.38
C VAL A 83 -11.98 4.84 -18.81
N THR A 84 -11.97 3.90 -17.86
CA THR A 84 -12.08 2.46 -18.15
C THR A 84 -13.11 1.72 -17.28
N PRO A 85 -14.35 2.24 -17.17
CA PRO A 85 -15.35 1.69 -16.25
C PRO A 85 -15.67 0.21 -16.47
N ASP A 86 -15.51 -0.29 -17.71
CA ASP A 86 -15.84 -1.68 -18.06
C ASP A 86 -14.68 -2.66 -17.84
N LEU A 87 -13.47 -2.16 -17.52
CA LEU A 87 -12.31 -3.04 -17.28
C LEU A 87 -12.32 -3.63 -15.87
N VAL A 88 -12.84 -2.91 -14.89
CA VAL A 88 -12.86 -3.36 -13.49
C VAL A 88 -14.30 -3.52 -13.02
N PRO A 89 -14.73 -4.72 -12.60
CA PRO A 89 -16.10 -4.92 -12.13
C PRO A 89 -16.38 -4.09 -10.88
N ARG A 90 -17.65 -3.69 -10.68
CA ARG A 90 -18.07 -2.78 -9.61
C ARG A 90 -17.63 -3.22 -8.22
N TRP A 91 -17.65 -4.52 -7.93
CA TRP A 91 -17.21 -5.05 -6.63
C TRP A 91 -15.71 -4.86 -6.40
N ALA A 92 -14.87 -5.07 -7.43
CA ALA A 92 -13.43 -4.92 -7.32
C ALA A 92 -13.05 -3.44 -7.19
N TYR A 93 -13.79 -2.56 -7.88
CA TYR A 93 -13.66 -1.12 -7.68
C TYR A 93 -14.12 -0.68 -6.28
N ALA A 94 -15.22 -1.26 -5.76
CA ALA A 94 -15.69 -0.97 -4.41
C ALA A 94 -14.67 -1.42 -3.34
N ALA A 95 -14.08 -2.61 -3.50
CA ALA A 95 -12.97 -3.07 -2.67
C ALA A 95 -11.78 -2.10 -2.77
N PHE A 96 -11.36 -1.72 -3.97
CA PHE A 96 -10.30 -0.73 -4.16
C PHE A 96 -10.60 0.60 -3.43
N MET A 97 -11.81 1.13 -3.54
CA MET A 97 -12.21 2.36 -2.84
C MET A 97 -12.24 2.19 -1.32
N PHE A 98 -12.61 1.00 -0.82
CA PHE A 98 -12.45 0.68 0.60
C PHE A 98 -10.98 0.69 1.01
N GLY A 99 -10.09 0.12 0.20
CA GLY A 99 -8.64 0.19 0.42
C GLY A 99 -8.12 1.63 0.46
N VAL A 100 -8.58 2.49 -0.46
CA VAL A 100 -8.27 3.94 -0.45
C VAL A 100 -8.72 4.62 0.85
N ALA A 101 -9.94 4.32 1.31
CA ALA A 101 -10.48 4.90 2.53
C ALA A 101 -9.72 4.42 3.78
N LEU A 102 -9.41 3.12 3.85
CA LEU A 102 -8.63 2.53 4.92
C LEU A 102 -7.22 3.12 4.96
N GLU A 103 -6.58 3.29 3.80
CA GLU A 103 -5.27 3.93 3.71
C GLU A 103 -5.33 5.41 4.13
N GLY A 104 -6.43 6.11 3.82
CA GLY A 104 -6.70 7.45 4.34
C GLY A 104 -6.76 7.48 5.87
N TRP A 105 -7.44 6.52 6.49
CA TRP A 105 -7.48 6.37 7.95
C TRP A 105 -6.08 6.05 8.52
N HIS A 106 -5.34 5.15 7.89
CA HIS A 106 -3.99 4.77 8.27
C HIS A 106 -3.02 5.97 8.26
N ASN A 107 -3.18 6.92 7.33
CA ASN A 107 -2.41 8.16 7.34
C ASN A 107 -2.77 9.08 8.53
N VAL A 108 -4.04 9.09 8.97
CA VAL A 108 -4.44 9.81 10.19
C VAL A 108 -3.77 9.20 11.41
N GLU A 109 -3.71 7.87 11.48
CA GLU A 109 -3.02 7.14 12.54
C GLU A 109 -1.55 7.56 12.66
N HIS A 110 -0.79 7.49 11.55
CA HIS A 110 0.60 7.94 11.57
C HIS A 110 0.76 9.43 11.88
N ALA A 111 -0.20 10.28 11.48
CA ALA A 111 -0.14 11.70 11.86
C ALA A 111 -0.25 11.88 13.39
N VAL A 112 -1.05 11.05 14.06
CA VAL A 112 -1.14 11.04 15.53
C VAL A 112 0.15 10.50 16.14
N ILE A 113 0.66 9.37 15.65
CA ILE A 113 1.90 8.77 16.14
C ILE A 113 3.08 9.75 15.98
N ILE A 114 3.22 10.40 14.82
CA ILE A 114 4.25 11.42 14.59
C ILE A 114 4.06 12.62 15.52
N SER A 115 2.82 13.02 15.81
CA SER A 115 2.57 14.08 16.82
C SER A 115 3.11 13.65 18.20
N ASN A 116 2.94 12.39 18.57
CA ASN A 116 3.48 11.84 19.83
C ASN A 116 5.01 11.79 19.79
N VAL A 117 5.61 11.30 18.70
CA VAL A 117 7.08 11.27 18.51
C VAL A 117 7.68 12.66 18.70
N LEU A 118 7.06 13.69 18.11
CA LEU A 118 7.50 15.08 18.24
C LEU A 118 7.36 15.62 19.68
N ARG A 119 6.26 15.30 20.37
CA ARG A 119 5.98 15.77 21.75
C ARG A 119 6.85 15.06 22.80
N ASN A 120 7.16 13.78 22.57
CA ASN A 120 7.80 12.90 23.55
C ASN A 120 9.27 12.59 23.20
N GLY A 121 9.91 13.41 22.35
CA GLY A 121 11.34 13.35 22.10
C GLY A 121 11.80 12.06 21.40
N GLY A 122 10.99 11.49 20.50
CA GLY A 122 11.34 10.29 19.74
C GLY A 122 10.60 9.02 20.18
N CYS A 123 9.84 9.05 21.27
CA CYS A 123 9.05 7.89 21.71
C CYS A 123 7.78 7.74 20.85
N PRO A 124 7.63 6.67 20.04
CA PRO A 124 6.39 6.39 19.33
C PRO A 124 5.37 5.88 20.35
N CYS A 125 4.61 6.79 20.95
CA CYS A 125 3.49 6.38 21.77
C CYS A 125 2.38 5.80 20.87
N PRO A 126 1.59 4.83 21.39
CA PRO A 126 0.51 4.20 20.64
C PRO A 126 -0.43 5.24 19.99
N GLY A 127 -0.88 4.97 18.77
CA GLY A 127 -1.87 5.72 18.01
C GLY A 127 -3.30 5.55 18.54
N ILE A 128 -4.31 5.76 17.67
CA ILE A 128 -5.72 5.68 18.05
C ILE A 128 -6.19 4.22 18.03
N GLY A 129 -5.86 3.48 16.97
CA GLY A 129 -6.33 2.14 16.70
C GLY A 129 -5.73 1.10 17.63
N ASP A 130 -4.43 1.21 17.93
CA ASP A 130 -3.73 0.29 18.83
C ASP A 130 -4.28 0.40 20.26
N VAL A 131 -4.49 1.61 20.77
CA VAL A 131 -5.17 1.86 22.05
C VAL A 131 -6.60 1.33 22.03
N ALA A 132 -7.36 1.60 20.97
CA ALA A 132 -8.77 1.21 20.89
C ALA A 132 -8.97 -0.31 20.80
N LEU A 133 -8.06 -1.03 20.13
CA LEU A 133 -8.14 -2.47 19.89
C LEU A 133 -7.35 -3.29 20.91
N GLY A 134 -6.49 -2.66 21.71
CA GLY A 134 -5.63 -3.35 22.67
C GLY A 134 -4.60 -4.26 22.00
N ILE A 135 -4.15 -3.90 20.80
CA ILE A 135 -3.12 -4.62 20.06
C ILE A 135 -1.90 -3.71 19.86
N THR A 136 -0.76 -4.31 19.55
CA THR A 136 0.45 -3.53 19.32
C THR A 136 0.43 -2.84 17.96
N ASP A 137 1.25 -1.80 17.86
CA ASP A 137 1.44 -1.02 16.64
C ASP A 137 1.84 -1.91 15.46
N THR A 138 2.84 -2.78 15.63
CA THR A 138 3.32 -3.71 14.62
C THR A 138 2.21 -4.62 14.08
N VAL A 139 1.32 -5.12 14.96
CA VAL A 139 0.20 -5.97 14.55
C VAL A 139 -0.84 -5.15 13.78
N LEU A 140 -1.19 -3.97 14.28
CA LEU A 140 -2.19 -3.12 13.64
C LEU A 140 -1.76 -2.69 12.24
N HIS A 141 -0.53 -2.19 12.10
CA HIS A 141 0.02 -1.70 10.83
C HIS A 141 0.14 -2.81 9.80
N PHE A 142 0.52 -4.02 10.20
CA PHE A 142 0.46 -5.19 9.31
C PHE A 142 -0.94 -5.39 8.74
N PHE A 143 -1.98 -5.35 9.57
CA PHE A 143 -3.35 -5.57 9.10
C PHE A 143 -3.87 -4.42 8.23
N TYR A 144 -3.58 -3.17 8.56
CA TYR A 144 -3.91 -2.03 7.70
C TYR A 144 -3.31 -2.22 6.30
N ASN A 145 -2.01 -2.51 6.22
CA ASN A 145 -1.31 -2.72 4.96
C ASN A 145 -1.83 -3.95 4.20
N LEU A 146 -2.02 -5.09 4.87
CA LEU A 146 -2.50 -6.31 4.25
C LEU A 146 -3.90 -6.14 3.66
N VAL A 147 -4.81 -5.49 4.40
CA VAL A 147 -6.18 -5.28 3.96
C VAL A 147 -6.23 -4.27 2.81
N ALA A 148 -5.54 -3.14 2.91
CA ALA A 148 -5.48 -2.14 1.83
C ALA A 148 -4.87 -2.71 0.55
N TYR A 149 -3.81 -3.52 0.66
CA TYR A 149 -3.19 -4.22 -0.45
C TYR A 149 -4.15 -5.24 -1.08
N SER A 150 -4.75 -6.11 -0.25
CA SER A 150 -5.68 -7.14 -0.71
C SER A 150 -6.91 -6.56 -1.39
N ALA A 151 -7.37 -5.39 -0.95
CA ALA A 151 -8.48 -4.67 -1.56
C ALA A 151 -8.12 -4.05 -2.93
N THR A 152 -6.84 -3.74 -3.16
CA THR A 152 -6.32 -3.14 -4.40
C THR A 152 -6.04 -4.19 -5.49
N VAL A 153 -5.52 -5.36 -5.11
CA VAL A 153 -5.08 -6.43 -6.02
C VAL A 153 -6.16 -6.90 -7.02
N PRO A 154 -7.44 -7.08 -6.65
CA PRO A 154 -8.47 -7.49 -7.60
C PRO A 154 -8.64 -6.50 -8.76
N ALA A 155 -8.68 -5.20 -8.47
CA ALA A 155 -8.79 -4.15 -9.49
C ALA A 155 -7.58 -4.19 -10.44
N PHE A 156 -6.38 -4.41 -9.89
CA PHE A 156 -5.16 -4.58 -10.68
C PHE A 156 -5.21 -5.80 -11.60
N ILE A 157 -5.63 -6.96 -11.09
CA ILE A 157 -5.71 -8.20 -11.87
C ILE A 157 -6.68 -8.02 -13.04
N TYR A 158 -7.86 -7.46 -12.82
CA TYR A 158 -8.83 -7.19 -13.89
C TYR A 158 -8.29 -6.20 -14.91
N TYR A 159 -7.68 -5.10 -14.45
CA TYR A 159 -7.07 -4.12 -15.34
C TYR A 159 -5.97 -4.74 -16.21
N ILE A 160 -5.00 -5.43 -15.62
CA ILE A 160 -3.88 -6.03 -16.36
C ILE A 160 -4.37 -7.09 -17.33
N THR A 161 -5.26 -8.00 -16.90
CA THR A 161 -5.74 -9.11 -17.75
C THR A 161 -6.52 -8.63 -18.97
N ARG A 162 -7.33 -7.56 -18.82
CA ARG A 162 -8.12 -6.99 -19.93
C ARG A 162 -7.35 -5.98 -20.78
N THR A 163 -6.18 -5.53 -20.35
CA THR A 163 -5.29 -4.64 -21.12
C THR A 163 -4.00 -5.32 -21.57
N ARG A 164 -3.89 -6.65 -21.44
CA ARG A 164 -2.76 -7.37 -22.04
C ARG A 164 -2.81 -7.12 -23.56
N PRO A 165 -1.71 -6.64 -24.17
CA PRO A 165 -1.58 -6.70 -25.61
C PRO A 165 -1.80 -8.16 -26.00
N ALA A 166 -2.67 -8.42 -26.99
CA ALA A 166 -2.78 -9.75 -27.56
C ALA A 166 -1.43 -10.09 -28.18
N ALA A 167 -0.55 -10.73 -27.41
CA ALA A 167 0.63 -11.34 -27.96
C ALA A 167 0.13 -12.34 -29.01
N ARG A 168 0.42 -12.08 -30.29
CA ARG A 168 0.11 -12.95 -31.45
C ARG A 168 -1.30 -12.83 -32.07
N LEU A 169 -1.67 -11.68 -32.64
CA LEU A 169 -2.55 -11.69 -33.83
C LEU A 169 -1.85 -11.19 -35.11
N HIS A 170 -0.53 -10.98 -35.06
CA HIS A 170 0.27 -10.52 -36.20
C HIS A 170 1.35 -11.50 -36.66
N VAL A 171 1.58 -12.60 -35.96
CA VAL A 171 2.33 -13.71 -36.56
C VAL A 171 1.47 -14.42 -37.62
N GLU A 172 0.14 -14.33 -37.54
CA GLU A 172 -0.80 -15.09 -38.39
C GLU A 172 -1.21 -14.38 -39.70
N LEU A 173 -1.00 -13.06 -39.80
CA LEU A 173 -1.19 -12.31 -41.06
C LEU A 173 0.11 -12.10 -41.83
N ALA A 174 1.28 -12.42 -41.24
CA ALA A 174 2.57 -12.37 -41.91
C ALA A 174 2.95 -13.71 -42.60
N THR A 175 2.10 -14.73 -42.48
CA THR A 175 2.26 -16.05 -43.13
C THR A 175 1.13 -16.39 -44.10
N ARG A 176 0.36 -15.40 -44.58
CA ARG A 176 -0.63 -15.54 -45.66
C ARG A 176 -0.39 -14.52 -46.76
#